data_AF-A0A7C1RV11-F1
#
_entry.id   AF-A0A7C1RV11-F1
#
_cell.length_a   1.000
_cell.length_b   1.000
_cell.length_c   1.000
_cell.angle_alpha   90.00
_cell.angle_beta   90.00
_cell.angle_gamma   90.00
#
_symmetry.space_group_name_H-M   'P 1'
#
loop_
_entity.id
_entity.type
_entity.pdbx_description
1 polymer ?
#
loop_
_entity_poly.entity_id
_entity_poly.type
_entity_poly.pdbx_seq_one_letter_code
_entity_poly.pdbx_strand_id
1 'polypeptide(L)'
;MRARVNANQSAAVAGLHTVSTAAQSYRGANTSYPVLLASLASPNETPPYIDDVLGNGTKQGYTFVLAGGTNSFTATAMPTDWAQTGARNFFVDTSGVIKYNDTEDQTPVAGDSVLE
;
A
#
# COMPACT_ATOMS: atom_id res chain seq x y z
N MET A 1 -18.88 10.80 -12.26
CA MET A 1 -18.38 10.25 -10.98
C MET A 1 -17.44 9.04 -11.14
N ARG A 2 -17.55 8.23 -12.20
CA ARG A 2 -16.61 7.12 -12.48
C ARG A 2 -15.15 7.54 -12.74
N ALA A 3 -14.92 8.70 -13.36
CA ALA A 3 -13.58 9.18 -13.65
C ALA A 3 -12.74 9.41 -12.38
N ARG A 4 -13.35 9.93 -11.31
CA ARG A 4 -12.66 10.16 -10.02
C ARG A 4 -12.31 8.84 -9.33
N VAL A 5 -13.23 7.88 -9.33
CA VAL A 5 -13.01 6.54 -8.77
C VAL A 5 -11.83 5.85 -9.45
N ASN A 6 -11.77 5.89 -10.79
CA ASN A 6 -10.66 5.30 -11.54
C ASN A 6 -9.32 6.00 -11.26
N ALA A 7 -9.33 7.34 -11.12
CA ALA A 7 -8.14 8.10 -10.77
C ALA A 7 -7.63 7.75 -9.36
N ASN A 8 -8.53 7.64 -8.39
CA ASN A 8 -8.20 7.23 -7.03
C ASN A 8 -7.65 5.80 -6.98
N GLN A 9 -8.27 4.86 -7.71
CA GLN A 9 -7.76 3.48 -7.83
C GLN A 9 -6.36 3.44 -8.44
N SER A 10 -6.12 4.22 -9.49
CA SER A 10 -4.79 4.30 -10.11
C SER A 10 -3.76 4.91 -9.14
N ALA A 11 -4.14 5.92 -8.37
CA ALA A 11 -3.30 6.51 -7.33
C ALA A 11 -3.03 5.53 -6.17
N ALA A 12 -4.00 4.67 -5.83
CA ALA A 12 -3.83 3.61 -4.84
C ALA A 12 -2.78 2.59 -5.26
N VAL A 13 -2.84 2.13 -6.52
CA VAL A 13 -1.86 1.21 -7.10
C VAL A 13 -0.47 1.85 -7.13
N ALA A 14 -0.34 3.10 -7.58
CA ALA A 14 0.93 3.82 -7.55
C ALA A 14 1.47 4.02 -6.11
N GLY A 15 0.58 4.23 -5.13
CA GLY A 15 0.92 4.27 -3.72
C GLY A 15 1.52 2.93 -3.23
N LEU A 16 0.91 1.80 -3.60
CA LEU A 16 1.43 0.47 -3.23
C LEU A 16 2.76 0.15 -3.90
N HIS A 17 2.98 0.54 -5.16
CA HIS A 17 4.29 0.43 -5.81
C HIS A 17 5.37 1.22 -5.05
N THR A 18 5.01 2.43 -4.61
CA THR A 18 5.90 3.27 -3.79
C THR A 18 6.23 2.59 -2.46
N VAL A 19 5.21 2.07 -1.75
CA VAL A 19 5.38 1.34 -0.48
C VAL A 19 6.24 0.09 -0.66
N SER A 20 6.00 -0.69 -1.72
CA SER A 20 6.76 -1.92 -2.00
C SER A 20 8.23 -1.62 -2.24
N THR A 21 8.53 -0.62 -3.08
CA THR A 21 9.91 -0.18 -3.37
C THR A 21 10.60 0.37 -2.10
N ALA A 22 9.86 1.14 -1.30
CA ALA A 22 10.35 1.66 -0.04
C ALA A 22 10.63 0.56 0.99
N ALA A 23 9.77 -0.45 1.10
CA ALA A 23 9.97 -1.60 1.99
C ALA A 23 11.20 -2.43 1.58
N GLN A 24 11.42 -2.63 0.27
CA GLN A 24 12.63 -3.27 -0.25
C GLN A 24 13.89 -2.47 0.06
N SER A 25 13.83 -1.14 -0.11
CA SER A 25 14.95 -0.24 0.20
C SER A 25 15.27 -0.23 1.71
N TYR A 26 14.24 -0.17 2.55
CA TYR A 26 14.36 -0.27 4.01
C TYR A 26 15.07 -1.55 4.43
N ARG A 27 14.72 -2.70 3.81
CA ARG A 27 15.41 -3.98 4.05
C ARG A 27 16.85 -4.01 3.53
N GLY A 28 17.23 -3.15 2.60
CA GLY A 28 18.63 -2.99 2.21
C GLY A 28 19.48 -2.35 3.32
N ALA A 29 18.88 -1.43 4.09
CA ALA A 29 19.54 -0.74 5.20
C ALA A 29 19.34 -1.44 6.56
N ASN A 30 18.32 -2.28 6.70
CA ASN A 30 17.91 -2.92 7.95
C ASN A 30 17.88 -4.45 7.80
N THR A 31 17.95 -5.18 8.92
CA THR A 31 17.89 -6.66 8.91
C THR A 31 16.46 -7.20 8.75
N SER A 32 15.44 -6.34 8.71
CA SER A 32 14.04 -6.69 8.57
C SER A 32 13.29 -5.72 7.65
N TYR A 33 12.09 -6.11 7.20
CA TYR A 33 11.14 -5.17 6.62
C TYR A 33 10.58 -4.22 7.70
N PRO A 34 10.02 -3.06 7.30
CA PRO A 34 9.35 -2.16 8.24
C PRO A 34 8.18 -2.88 8.91
N VAL A 35 8.00 -2.72 10.22
CA VAL A 35 6.88 -3.35 10.94
C VAL A 35 5.54 -2.66 10.58
N LEU A 36 5.59 -1.34 10.40
CA LEU A 36 4.44 -0.48 10.12
C LEU A 36 4.77 0.50 9.00
N LEU A 37 3.73 1.00 8.32
CA LEU A 37 3.87 1.98 7.24
C LEU A 37 4.60 3.26 7.67
N ALA A 38 4.33 3.75 8.89
CA ALA A 38 4.95 4.95 9.44
C ALA A 38 6.48 4.83 9.57
N SER A 39 7.04 3.62 9.67
CA SER A 39 8.49 3.41 9.70
C SER A 39 9.17 3.86 8.40
N LEU A 40 8.46 3.82 7.27
CA LEU A 40 8.98 4.28 5.98
C LEU A 40 8.97 5.80 5.82
N ALA A 41 8.13 6.50 6.59
CA ALA A 41 8.06 7.96 6.61
C ALA A 41 8.81 8.58 7.80
N SER A 42 9.59 7.76 8.53
CA SER A 42 10.30 8.21 9.72
C SER A 42 11.21 9.41 9.41
N PRO A 43 11.11 10.52 10.16
CA PRO A 43 11.96 11.70 9.95
C PRO A 43 13.42 11.46 10.35
N ASN A 44 13.71 10.35 11.03
CA ASN A 44 15.08 9.95 11.38
C ASN A 44 15.83 9.33 10.19
N GLU A 45 15.11 8.87 9.17
CA GLU A 45 15.69 8.43 7.90
C GLU A 45 15.89 9.67 7.02
N THR A 46 17.12 9.93 6.58
CA THR A 46 17.43 11.15 5.82
C THR A 46 17.99 10.77 4.43
N PRO A 47 17.20 10.90 3.34
CA PRO A 47 15.77 11.26 3.30
C PRO A 47 14.83 10.10 3.70
N PRO A 48 13.57 10.37 4.10
CA PRO A 48 12.56 9.33 4.31
C PRO A 48 12.28 8.53 3.02
N TYR A 49 11.88 7.26 3.17
CA TYR A 49 11.63 6.38 2.02
C TYR A 49 10.31 6.72 1.30
N ILE A 50 9.32 7.26 2.01
CA ILE A 50 8.05 7.72 1.45
C ILE A 50 7.68 9.09 2.02
N ASP A 51 6.76 9.77 1.32
CA ASP A 51 6.14 11.02 1.77
C ASP A 51 5.23 10.80 2.99
N ASP A 52 5.15 11.83 3.85
CA ASP A 52 4.41 11.80 5.12
C ASP A 52 2.92 11.50 4.92
N VAL A 53 2.28 11.99 3.85
CA VAL A 53 0.85 11.71 3.59
C VAL A 53 0.61 10.21 3.39
N LEU A 54 1.50 9.53 2.67
CA LEU A 54 1.42 8.09 2.49
C LEU A 54 1.80 7.35 3.79
N GLY A 55 2.79 7.85 4.53
CA GLY A 55 3.20 7.34 5.84
C GLY A 55 2.10 7.37 6.90
N ASN A 56 1.25 8.39 6.87
CA ASN A 56 0.05 8.51 7.71
C ASN A 56 -1.07 7.54 7.31
N GLY A 57 -0.93 6.85 6.18
CA GLY A 57 -1.80 5.75 5.79
C GLY A 57 -3.10 6.15 5.12
N THR A 58 -3.32 7.41 4.73
CA THR A 58 -4.48 7.79 3.90
C THR A 58 -4.08 8.74 2.79
N LYS A 59 -4.34 8.35 1.53
CA LYS A 59 -4.01 9.16 0.37
C LYS A 59 -5.02 8.92 -0.75
N GLN A 60 -5.55 10.00 -1.34
CA GLN A 60 -6.49 9.96 -2.46
C GLN A 60 -7.73 9.05 -2.23
N GLY A 61 -8.28 9.06 -1.00
CA GLY A 61 -9.47 8.28 -0.67
C GLY A 61 -9.21 6.78 -0.46
N TYR A 62 -7.95 6.40 -0.24
CA TYR A 62 -7.54 5.05 0.08
C TYR A 62 -6.75 5.03 1.39
N THR A 63 -7.05 4.05 2.24
CA THR A 63 -6.32 3.72 3.45
C THR A 63 -5.27 2.67 3.13
N PHE A 64 -4.01 2.97 3.46
CA PHE A 64 -2.86 2.10 3.28
C PHE A 64 -2.44 1.54 4.63
N VAL A 65 -2.25 0.23 4.67
CA VAL A 65 -1.71 -0.46 5.85
C VAL A 65 -0.54 -1.32 5.39
N LEU A 66 0.55 -1.29 6.14
CA LEU A 66 1.67 -2.21 5.97
C LEU A 66 1.84 -2.99 7.27
N ALA A 67 2.00 -4.30 7.13
CA ALA A 67 2.39 -5.22 8.19
C ALA A 67 3.63 -5.98 7.72
N GLY A 68 4.77 -5.73 8.37
CA GLY A 68 6.03 -6.40 8.06
C GLY A 68 6.67 -7.11 9.24
N GLY A 69 7.67 -7.92 8.92
CA GLY A 69 8.47 -8.69 9.86
C GLY A 69 9.87 -8.93 9.31
N THR A 70 10.58 -9.90 9.89
CA THR A 70 12.00 -10.15 9.55
C THR A 70 12.21 -10.45 8.06
N ASN A 71 11.38 -11.30 7.46
CA ASN A 71 11.61 -11.81 6.11
C ASN A 71 10.47 -11.52 5.12
N SER A 72 9.38 -10.94 5.58
CA SER A 72 8.20 -10.68 4.76
C SER A 72 7.53 -9.36 5.14
N PHE A 73 6.79 -8.80 4.19
CA PHE A 73 5.80 -7.77 4.45
C PHE A 73 4.58 -8.01 3.57
N THR A 74 3.48 -7.42 4.01
CA THR A 74 2.26 -7.24 3.21
C THR A 74 1.86 -5.78 3.33
N ALA A 75 1.34 -5.23 2.25
CA ALA A 75 0.69 -3.93 2.28
C ALA A 75 -0.64 -4.01 1.54
N THR A 76 -1.64 -3.31 2.07
CA THR A 76 -2.98 -3.25 1.51
C THR A 76 -3.37 -1.80 1.26
N ALA A 77 -4.23 -1.57 0.26
CA ALA A 77 -4.89 -0.31 0.02
C ALA A 77 -6.39 -0.56 -0.16
N MET A 78 -7.21 -0.02 0.74
CA MET A 78 -8.67 -0.15 0.73
C MET A 78 -9.32 1.23 0.62
N PRO A 79 -10.43 1.39 -0.11
CA PRO A 79 -11.10 2.69 -0.22
C PRO A 79 -11.66 3.13 1.14
N THR A 80 -11.61 4.43 1.42
CA THR A 80 -12.17 4.98 2.66
C THR A 80 -13.69 5.00 2.66
N ASP A 81 -14.28 5.20 1.48
CA ASP A 81 -15.72 5.12 1.23
C ASP A 81 -15.97 4.27 -0.02
N TRP A 82 -16.53 3.07 0.19
CA TRP A 82 -16.83 2.15 -0.91
C TRP A 82 -17.76 2.78 -1.95
N ALA A 83 -17.54 2.43 -3.21
CA ALA A 83 -18.21 2.96 -4.40
C ALA A 83 -18.09 4.49 -4.65
N GLN A 84 -17.61 5.28 -3.69
CA GLN A 84 -17.42 6.73 -3.81
C GLN A 84 -15.97 7.14 -4.06
N THR A 85 -15.06 6.51 -3.32
CA THR A 85 -13.61 6.73 -3.43
C THR A 85 -12.92 5.62 -4.21
N GLY A 86 -13.46 4.40 -4.15
CA GLY A 86 -12.96 3.22 -4.83
C GLY A 86 -13.97 2.07 -4.81
N ALA A 87 -13.80 1.10 -5.72
CA ALA A 87 -14.58 -0.14 -5.76
C ALA A 87 -13.69 -1.38 -5.91
N ARG A 88 -12.43 -1.27 -5.49
CA ARG A 88 -11.42 -2.33 -5.49
C ARG A 88 -10.51 -2.15 -4.30
N ASN A 89 -10.17 -3.27 -3.68
CA ASN A 89 -9.13 -3.40 -2.67
C ASN A 89 -7.86 -3.93 -3.34
N PHE A 90 -6.70 -3.49 -2.86
CA PHE A 90 -5.42 -3.87 -3.43
C PHE A 90 -4.48 -4.44 -2.38
N PHE A 91 -3.66 -5.40 -2.80
CA PHE A 91 -2.69 -6.09 -1.96
C PHE A 91 -1.34 -6.18 -2.69
N VAL A 92 -0.25 -6.07 -1.93
CA VAL A 92 1.10 -6.37 -2.38
C VAL A 92 1.86 -7.06 -1.26
N ASP A 93 2.75 -7.97 -1.62
CA ASP A 93 3.70 -8.60 -0.70
C ASP A 93 5.14 -8.45 -1.24
N THR A 94 6.08 -9.20 -0.66
CA THR A 94 7.48 -9.21 -1.07
C THR A 94 7.74 -9.57 -2.54
N SER A 95 6.77 -10.19 -3.23
CA SER A 95 6.88 -10.44 -4.68
C SER A 95 6.81 -9.16 -5.52
N GLY A 96 6.23 -8.09 -4.98
CA GLY A 96 5.97 -6.84 -5.70
C GLY A 96 4.78 -6.91 -6.66
N VAL A 97 4.12 -8.05 -6.79
CA VAL A 97 2.95 -8.24 -7.66
C VAL A 97 1.71 -7.65 -6.98
N ILE A 98 1.00 -6.76 -7.67
CA ILE A 98 -0.24 -6.17 -7.15
C ILE A 98 -1.39 -7.13 -7.42
N LYS A 99 -2.18 -7.39 -6.38
CA LYS A 99 -3.40 -8.20 -6.44
C LYS A 99 -4.60 -7.35 -6.04
N TYR A 100 -5.79 -7.77 -6.44
CA TYR A 100 -7.02 -7.04 -6.14
C TYR A 100 -8.23 -7.96 -5.98
N ASN A 101 -9.20 -7.46 -5.21
CA ASN A 101 -10.58 -7.94 -5.21
C ASN A 101 -11.55 -6.74 -5.22
N ASP A 102 -12.80 -7.00 -5.57
CA ASP A 102 -13.88 -6.00 -5.69
C ASP A 102 -15.04 -6.27 -4.73
N THR A 103 -14.76 -6.93 -3.60
CA THR A 103 -15.71 -7.16 -2.52
C THR A 103 -15.59 -6.06 -1.47
N GLU A 104 -16.69 -5.41 -1.12
CA GLU A 104 -16.73 -4.41 -0.04
C GLU A 104 -16.23 -5.00 1.29
N ASP A 105 -15.39 -4.24 2.00
CA ASP A 105 -14.80 -4.61 3.30
C ASP A 105 -14.02 -5.95 3.34
N GLN A 106 -13.70 -6.54 2.19
CA GLN A 106 -12.84 -7.71 2.13
C GLN A 106 -11.37 -7.28 2.17
N THR A 107 -10.67 -7.67 3.23
CA THR A 107 -9.22 -7.49 3.31
C THR A 107 -8.55 -8.27 2.17
N PRO A 108 -7.79 -7.60 1.28
CA PRO A 108 -7.18 -8.26 0.15
C PRO A 108 -5.97 -9.10 0.56
N VAL A 109 -5.77 -10.23 -0.12
CA VAL A 109 -4.80 -11.27 0.25
C VAL A 109 -3.99 -11.77 -0.93
N ALA A 110 -2.93 -12.53 -0.65
CA ALA A 110 -2.08 -13.12 -1.68
C ALA A 110 -2.81 -14.10 -2.63
N GLY A 111 -3.98 -14.62 -2.27
CA GLY A 111 -4.79 -15.48 -3.13
C GLY A 111 -5.71 -14.75 -4.10
N ASP A 112 -5.78 -13.41 -4.03
CA ASP A 112 -6.65 -12.60 -4.88
C ASP A 112 -6.14 -12.50 -6.33
N SER A 113 -6.98 -11.95 -7.20
CA SER A 113 -6.70 -11.81 -8.63
C SER A 113 -5.49 -10.90 -8.87
N VAL A 114 -4.58 -11.31 -9.76
CA VAL A 114 -3.44 -10.48 -10.15
C VAL A 114 -3.93 -9.28 -10.96
N LEU A 115 -3.48 -8.09 -10.60
CA LEU A 115 -3.68 -6.87 -11.38
C LEU A 115 -2.58 -6.74 -12.45
N GLU A 116 -1.32 -6.86 -12.02
CA GLU A 116 -0.09 -6.74 -12.83
C GLU A 116 1.10 -7.40 -12.13
#